data_AF-R5EV67-F1
#
_entry.id   AF-R5EV67-F1
#
_cell.length_a   1.000
_cell.length_b   1.000
_cell.length_c   1.000
_cell.angle_alpha   90.00
_cell.angle_beta   90.00
_cell.angle_gamma   90.00
#
_symmetry.space_group_name_H-M   'P 1'
#
loop_
_entity.id
_entity.type
_entity.pdbx_description
1 polymer ?
#
loop_
_entity_poly.entity_id
_entity_poly.type
_entity_poly.pdbx_seq_one_letter_code
_entity_poly.pdbx_strand_id
1 'polypeptide(L)'
;MKRITSVILAIALIFALAVTAMAAEIADCTVSADSVSATAGGTVTVPIRISGNRGFTNFGIALDYDREQLELLSIQTAEGETPYLCGTTVAVNTQWTGTDEKTFGYVTAALEEAATADGILFTATFRVSGDFSGTAAVQPVVQYMRSNKRLLSVFDAIPVTTVSGTVSTVLVGDYDQNGTVNALDVMGLYRAVISGTDFSEEDLDRLDVNRDGMINALDIMAIYGIVSGGQE
;
A
#
# COMPACT_ATOMS: atom_id res chain seq x y z
N MET A 1 -44.13 -31.88 31.33
CA MET A 1 -42.91 -31.13 31.73
C MET A 1 -41.70 -31.45 30.86
N LYS A 2 -41.23 -32.71 30.76
CA LYS A 2 -40.04 -33.10 29.97
C LYS A 2 -40.06 -32.68 28.48
N ARG A 3 -41.24 -32.72 27.83
CA ARG A 3 -41.41 -32.32 26.42
C ARG A 3 -41.33 -30.80 26.23
N ILE A 4 -41.83 -30.02 27.18
CA ILE A 4 -41.85 -28.56 27.13
C ILE A 4 -40.43 -28.02 27.39
N THR A 5 -39.71 -28.59 28.36
CA THR A 5 -38.31 -28.24 28.64
C THR A 5 -37.39 -28.56 27.45
N SER A 6 -37.64 -29.65 26.72
CA SER A 6 -36.86 -30.00 25.52
C SER A 6 -37.06 -29.03 24.37
N VAL A 7 -38.29 -28.51 24.19
CA VAL A 7 -38.60 -27.54 23.14
C VAL A 7 -37.98 -26.17 23.46
N ILE A 8 -38.04 -25.73 24.72
CA ILE A 8 -37.41 -24.48 25.16
C ILE A 8 -35.89 -24.55 24.97
N LEU A 9 -35.26 -25.69 25.30
CA LEU A 9 -33.81 -25.87 25.10
C LEU A 9 -33.42 -25.83 23.61
N ALA A 10 -34.23 -26.45 22.74
CA ALA A 10 -33.99 -26.42 21.30
C ALA A 10 -34.11 -25.00 20.71
N ILE A 11 -35.12 -24.24 21.14
CA ILE A 11 -35.29 -22.84 20.72
C ILE A 11 -34.13 -21.97 21.23
N ALA A 12 -33.71 -22.15 22.49
CA ALA A 12 -32.56 -21.45 23.06
C ALA A 12 -31.26 -21.78 22.33
N LEU A 13 -31.07 -23.04 21.91
CA LEU A 13 -29.90 -23.46 21.13
C LEU A 13 -29.91 -22.85 19.71
N ILE A 14 -31.07 -22.81 19.04
CA ILE A 14 -31.23 -22.15 17.74
C ILE A 14 -30.93 -20.65 17.87
N PHE A 15 -31.43 -20.01 18.93
CA PHE A 15 -31.14 -18.59 19.20
C PHE A 15 -29.66 -18.36 19.51
N ALA A 16 -29.03 -19.23 20.31
CA ALA A 16 -27.60 -19.14 20.62
C ALA A 16 -26.74 -19.31 19.36
N LEU A 17 -27.07 -20.28 18.50
CA LEU A 17 -26.38 -20.51 17.23
C LEU A 17 -26.57 -19.34 16.25
N ALA A 18 -27.78 -18.77 16.19
CA ALA A 18 -28.08 -17.59 15.38
C ALA A 18 -27.31 -16.35 15.89
N VAL A 19 -27.22 -16.15 17.20
CA VAL A 19 -26.44 -15.05 17.80
C VAL A 19 -24.95 -15.22 17.55
N THR A 20 -24.40 -16.44 17.64
CA THR A 20 -22.99 -16.70 17.28
C THR A 20 -22.71 -16.55 15.79
N ALA A 21 -23.68 -16.86 14.91
CA ALA A 21 -23.56 -16.62 13.48
C ALA A 21 -23.69 -15.13 13.11
N MET A 22 -24.45 -14.34 13.88
CA MET A 22 -24.47 -12.87 13.75
C MET A 22 -23.24 -12.19 14.37
N ALA A 23 -22.52 -12.90 15.25
CA ALA A 23 -21.24 -12.50 15.81
C ALA A 23 -20.03 -13.07 15.04
N ALA A 24 -20.27 -13.82 13.95
CA ALA A 24 -19.23 -14.16 12.99
C ALA A 24 -18.75 -12.84 12.36
N GLU A 25 -17.61 -12.38 12.88
CA GLU A 25 -16.81 -11.21 12.47
C GLU A 25 -17.56 -10.20 11.58
N ILE A 26 -17.94 -9.08 12.17
CA ILE A 26 -17.90 -7.84 11.39
C ILE A 26 -16.42 -7.63 11.09
N ALA A 27 -15.94 -8.19 9.97
CA ALA A 27 -14.62 -7.88 9.48
C ALA A 27 -14.55 -6.36 9.32
N ASP A 28 -13.53 -5.73 9.90
CA ASP A 28 -13.35 -4.29 9.77
C ASP A 28 -13.13 -3.95 8.29
N CYS A 29 -14.00 -3.10 7.76
CA CYS A 29 -13.87 -2.60 6.39
C CYS A 29 -12.55 -1.85 6.28
N THR A 30 -11.64 -2.36 5.47
CA THR A 30 -10.27 -1.85 5.39
C THR A 30 -10.00 -1.35 3.98
N VAL A 31 -9.42 -0.14 3.87
CA VAL A 31 -8.88 0.37 2.61
C VAL A 31 -7.36 0.41 2.71
N SER A 32 -6.67 -0.29 1.82
CA SER A 32 -5.21 -0.45 1.88
C SER A 32 -4.55 -0.07 0.57
N ALA A 33 -3.31 0.44 0.64
CA ALA A 33 -2.41 0.42 -0.51
C ALA A 33 -1.59 -0.88 -0.50
N ASP A 34 -1.40 -1.48 -1.66
CA ASP A 34 -0.49 -2.61 -1.81
C ASP A 34 0.97 -2.14 -1.63
N SER A 35 1.82 -3.02 -1.12
CA SER A 35 3.27 -2.80 -1.12
C SER A 35 3.88 -3.42 -2.38
N VAL A 36 4.70 -2.66 -3.09
CA VAL A 36 5.24 -3.00 -4.41
C VAL A 36 6.71 -2.63 -4.53
N SER A 37 7.46 -3.39 -5.33
CA SER A 37 8.84 -3.06 -5.68
C SER A 37 8.90 -2.18 -6.94
N ALA A 38 9.87 -1.28 -7.00
CA ALA A 38 10.10 -0.38 -8.13
C ALA A 38 11.59 -0.23 -8.44
N THR A 39 11.88 0.21 -9.67
CA THR A 39 13.22 0.65 -10.08
C THR A 39 13.31 2.17 -9.87
N ALA A 40 14.41 2.65 -9.27
CA ALA A 40 14.69 4.08 -9.14
C ALA A 40 14.67 4.77 -10.52
N GLY A 41 14.05 5.94 -10.62
CA GLY A 41 13.84 6.66 -11.88
C GLY A 41 12.74 6.08 -12.79
N GLY A 42 12.21 4.91 -12.44
CA GLY A 42 11.15 4.23 -13.17
C GLY A 42 9.75 4.72 -12.81
N THR A 43 8.76 3.96 -13.26
CA THR A 43 7.35 4.14 -12.89
C THR A 43 6.81 2.89 -12.22
N VAL A 44 5.95 3.08 -11.23
CA VAL A 44 5.32 1.98 -10.49
C VAL A 44 3.83 2.23 -10.32
N THR A 45 3.04 1.16 -10.35
CA THR A 45 1.58 1.22 -10.13
C THR A 45 1.24 0.56 -8.81
N VAL A 46 0.58 1.31 -7.93
CA VAL A 46 0.15 0.88 -6.59
C VAL A 46 -1.37 0.68 -6.59
N PRO A 47 -1.86 -0.57 -6.44
CA PRO A 47 -3.28 -0.83 -6.21
C PRO A 47 -3.76 -0.32 -4.85
N ILE A 48 -4.92 0.33 -4.85
CA ILE A 48 -5.67 0.66 -3.64
C ILE A 48 -6.86 -0.29 -3.55
N ARG A 49 -6.93 -1.07 -2.48
CA ARG A 49 -7.89 -2.16 -2.29
C ARG A 49 -8.86 -1.88 -1.17
N ILE A 50 -9.98 -2.59 -1.21
CA ILE A 50 -10.90 -2.73 -0.09
C ILE A 50 -11.02 -4.21 0.29
N SER A 51 -11.01 -4.49 1.59
CA SER A 51 -11.32 -5.78 2.17
C SER A 51 -12.37 -5.65 3.27
N GLY A 52 -13.15 -6.70 3.53
CA GLY A 52 -14.28 -6.62 4.45
C GLY A 52 -15.35 -5.63 3.98
N ASN A 53 -15.54 -5.53 2.66
CA ASN A 53 -16.42 -4.54 2.06
C ASN A 53 -17.88 -4.74 2.49
N ARG A 54 -18.45 -3.72 3.14
CA ARG A 54 -19.81 -3.72 3.69
C ARG A 54 -20.89 -3.33 2.68
N GLY A 55 -20.51 -3.08 1.42
CA GLY A 55 -21.43 -2.64 0.36
C GLY A 55 -21.48 -1.13 0.22
N PHE A 56 -20.47 -0.51 -0.41
CA PHE A 56 -20.45 0.93 -0.66
C PHE A 56 -21.17 1.30 -1.97
N THR A 57 -21.76 2.50 -1.98
CA THR A 57 -22.22 3.16 -3.22
C THR A 57 -21.43 4.43 -3.49
N ASN A 58 -20.88 5.08 -2.47
CA ASN A 58 -20.11 6.32 -2.63
C ASN A 58 -18.84 6.29 -1.79
N PHE A 59 -17.76 6.84 -2.33
CA PHE A 59 -16.58 7.18 -1.54
C PHE A 59 -15.87 8.42 -2.09
N GLY A 60 -15.05 9.00 -1.23
CA GLY A 60 -14.02 10.00 -1.56
C GLY A 60 -12.73 9.57 -0.90
N ILE A 61 -11.70 9.30 -1.69
CA ILE A 61 -10.40 8.83 -1.21
C ILE A 61 -9.32 9.71 -1.81
N ALA A 62 -8.46 10.22 -0.94
CA ALA A 62 -7.22 10.91 -1.31
C ALA A 62 -6.00 10.02 -1.01
N LEU A 63 -4.81 10.45 -1.43
CA LEU A 63 -3.56 9.78 -1.10
C LEU A 63 -2.68 10.71 -0.26
N ASP A 64 -2.05 10.19 0.79
CA ASP A 64 -0.91 10.80 1.46
C ASP A 64 0.30 9.93 1.16
N TYR A 65 1.36 10.48 0.57
CA TYR A 65 2.52 9.72 0.12
C TYR A 65 3.79 10.55 0.20
N ASP A 66 4.93 9.86 0.20
CA ASP A 66 6.24 10.50 0.21
C ASP A 66 6.52 11.25 -1.11
N ARG A 67 6.23 12.54 -1.12
CA ARG A 67 6.38 13.43 -2.28
C ARG A 67 7.82 13.83 -2.58
N GLU A 68 8.77 13.54 -1.69
CA GLU A 68 10.19 13.74 -1.99
C GLU A 68 10.69 12.64 -2.94
N GLN A 69 10.10 11.44 -2.83
CA GLN A 69 10.55 10.26 -3.58
C GLN A 69 9.59 9.82 -4.68
N LEU A 70 8.31 10.22 -4.61
CA LEU A 70 7.27 9.82 -5.54
C LEU A 70 6.56 11.03 -6.15
N GLU A 71 6.32 10.99 -7.46
CA GLU A 71 5.48 11.95 -8.18
C GLU A 71 4.24 11.22 -8.73
N LEU A 72 3.04 11.63 -8.33
CA LEU A 72 1.79 11.03 -8.82
C LEU A 72 1.56 11.42 -10.28
N LEU A 73 1.58 10.44 -11.19
CA LEU A 73 1.38 10.66 -12.62
C LEU A 73 -0.07 10.47 -13.04
N SER A 74 -0.70 9.40 -12.57
CA SER A 74 -2.07 9.06 -12.95
C SER A 74 -2.77 8.25 -11.88
N ILE A 75 -4.09 8.31 -11.90
CA ILE A 75 -4.94 7.36 -11.19
C ILE A 75 -5.88 6.75 -12.22
N GLN A 76 -6.01 5.42 -12.17
CA GLN A 76 -6.82 4.68 -13.13
C GLN A 76 -7.82 3.78 -12.41
N THR A 77 -8.98 3.65 -13.04
CA THR A 77 -9.91 2.55 -12.80
C THR A 77 -10.08 1.88 -14.16
N ALA A 78 -9.62 0.63 -14.30
CA ALA A 78 -9.67 0.00 -15.61
C ALA A 78 -11.07 -0.56 -15.89
N GLU A 79 -11.54 -0.32 -17.10
CA GLU A 79 -12.53 -1.13 -17.80
C GLU A 79 -11.80 -2.35 -18.41
N GLY A 80 -12.31 -3.57 -18.20
CA GLY A 80 -11.94 -4.72 -19.06
C GLY A 80 -11.37 -5.97 -18.39
N GLU A 81 -10.77 -5.91 -17.20
CA GLU A 81 -10.44 -7.12 -16.43
C GLU A 81 -10.77 -6.93 -14.94
N THR A 82 -11.56 -7.87 -14.43
CA THR A 82 -12.14 -7.94 -13.09
C THR A 82 -11.04 -8.12 -12.05
N PRO A 83 -10.64 -7.02 -11.38
CA PRO A 83 -10.97 -6.84 -9.97
C PRO A 83 -11.34 -5.38 -9.58
N TYR A 84 -11.53 -4.48 -10.55
CA TYR A 84 -11.91 -3.08 -10.29
C TYR A 84 -13.39 -2.97 -9.91
N LEU A 85 -13.67 -2.46 -8.72
CA LEU A 85 -15.03 -2.40 -8.17
C LEU A 85 -15.84 -1.20 -8.67
N CYS A 86 -15.19 -0.18 -9.24
CA CYS A 86 -15.79 1.12 -9.51
C CYS A 86 -16.08 1.39 -10.99
N GLY A 87 -15.61 0.53 -11.90
CA GLY A 87 -15.79 0.67 -13.35
C GLY A 87 -15.43 2.06 -13.88
N THR A 88 -16.27 2.60 -14.77
CA THR A 88 -16.13 3.94 -15.37
C THR A 88 -16.81 5.05 -14.57
N THR A 89 -17.46 4.75 -13.44
CA THR A 89 -18.25 5.70 -12.65
C THR A 89 -17.41 6.43 -11.60
N VAL A 90 -16.16 6.73 -11.95
CA VAL A 90 -15.17 7.35 -11.08
C VAL A 90 -14.74 8.69 -11.66
N ALA A 91 -14.71 9.71 -10.82
CA ALA A 91 -14.04 10.98 -11.12
C ALA A 91 -12.69 11.01 -10.40
N VAL A 92 -11.66 11.41 -11.16
CA VAL A 92 -10.27 11.48 -10.71
C VAL A 92 -9.77 12.91 -10.88
N ASN A 93 -9.09 13.43 -9.85
CA ASN A 93 -8.35 14.68 -9.92
C ASN A 93 -6.95 14.48 -9.32
N THR A 94 -5.93 14.31 -10.16
CA THR A 94 -4.54 14.12 -9.72
C THR A 94 -3.88 15.39 -9.18
N GLN A 95 -4.46 16.57 -9.44
CA GLN A 95 -3.95 17.87 -8.98
C GLN A 95 -4.65 18.39 -7.73
N TRP A 96 -5.66 17.66 -7.23
CA TRP A 96 -6.32 18.03 -5.99
C TRP A 96 -5.31 17.99 -4.83
N THR A 97 -5.32 19.04 -4.02
CA THR A 97 -4.53 19.17 -2.79
C THR A 97 -5.51 19.40 -1.65
N GLY A 98 -5.42 18.59 -0.60
CA GLY A 98 -6.23 18.75 0.59
C GLY A 98 -5.86 20.00 1.37
N THR A 99 -6.78 20.47 2.22
CA THR A 99 -6.54 21.62 3.10
C THR A 99 -5.47 21.35 4.16
N ASP A 100 -5.09 20.07 4.34
CA ASP A 100 -4.02 19.63 5.23
C ASP A 100 -2.63 19.72 4.59
N GLU A 101 -2.53 20.07 3.30
CA GLU A 101 -1.30 20.11 2.49
C GLU A 101 -0.52 18.77 2.45
N LYS A 102 -1.12 17.69 2.95
CA LYS A 102 -0.55 16.34 3.00
C LYS A 102 -1.20 15.42 1.98
N THR A 103 -2.51 15.59 1.75
CA THR A 103 -3.26 14.74 0.83
C THR A 103 -3.26 15.28 -0.59
N PHE A 104 -2.95 14.42 -1.56
CA PHE A 104 -2.82 14.72 -2.99
C PHE A 104 -3.51 13.66 -3.83
N GLY A 105 -4.07 14.09 -4.96
CA GLY A 105 -4.88 13.21 -5.79
C GLY A 105 -6.19 12.85 -5.10
N TYR A 106 -7.29 12.91 -5.83
CA TYR A 106 -8.60 12.65 -5.26
C TYR A 106 -9.46 11.81 -6.20
N VAL A 107 -10.07 10.78 -5.62
CA VAL A 107 -10.88 9.80 -6.33
C VAL A 107 -12.26 9.76 -5.69
N THR A 108 -13.30 9.94 -6.49
CA THR A 108 -14.68 9.78 -6.04
C THR A 108 -15.42 8.81 -6.92
N ALA A 109 -16.19 7.91 -6.31
CA ALA A 109 -17.13 7.05 -7.02
C ALA A 109 -18.55 7.29 -6.51
N ALA A 110 -19.52 7.11 -7.41
CA ALA A 110 -20.95 7.14 -7.12
C ALA A 110 -21.65 6.03 -7.94
N LEU A 111 -21.80 4.86 -7.35
CA LEU A 111 -22.37 3.67 -7.99
C LEU A 111 -23.89 3.62 -7.81
N GLU A 112 -24.59 3.16 -8.85
CA GLU A 112 -26.03 2.87 -8.80
C GLU A 112 -26.33 1.67 -7.89
N GLU A 113 -25.50 0.63 -8.00
CA GLU A 113 -25.57 -0.60 -7.22
C GLU A 113 -24.44 -0.64 -6.20
N ALA A 114 -24.72 -1.18 -5.01
CA ALA A 114 -23.71 -1.29 -3.97
C ALA A 114 -22.65 -2.33 -4.38
N ALA A 115 -21.38 -1.92 -4.43
CA ALA A 115 -20.27 -2.84 -4.61
C ALA A 115 -20.02 -3.57 -3.29
N THR A 116 -20.25 -4.88 -3.26
CA THR A 116 -20.12 -5.74 -2.06
C THR A 116 -18.93 -6.69 -2.11
N ALA A 117 -18.28 -6.82 -3.27
CA ALA A 117 -17.06 -7.61 -3.41
C ALA A 117 -15.85 -6.86 -2.84
N ASP A 118 -14.90 -7.60 -2.29
CA ASP A 118 -13.55 -7.11 -2.05
C ASP A 118 -12.79 -7.01 -3.39
N GLY A 119 -11.83 -6.10 -3.48
CA GLY A 119 -11.15 -5.86 -4.75
C GLY A 119 -10.38 -4.56 -4.81
N ILE A 120 -10.00 -4.17 -6.03
CA ILE A 120 -9.29 -2.93 -6.31
C ILE A 120 -10.31 -1.82 -6.49
N LEU A 121 -10.14 -0.72 -5.75
CA LEU A 121 -10.93 0.49 -5.92
C LEU A 121 -10.39 1.30 -7.12
N PHE A 122 -9.08 1.51 -7.14
CA PHE A 122 -8.33 2.19 -8.20
C PHE A 122 -6.85 1.85 -8.09
N THR A 123 -6.06 2.22 -9.09
CA THR A 123 -4.60 2.17 -9.06
C THR A 123 -4.03 3.58 -9.17
N ALA A 124 -2.94 3.84 -8.46
CA ALA A 124 -2.18 5.08 -8.56
C ALA A 124 -0.80 4.78 -9.18
N THR A 125 -0.45 5.46 -10.27
CA THR A 125 0.86 5.32 -10.91
C THR A 125 1.75 6.48 -10.49
N PHE A 126 2.94 6.16 -10.00
CA PHE A 126 3.94 7.10 -9.57
C PHE A 126 5.19 7.02 -10.44
N ARG A 127 5.86 8.16 -10.65
CA ARG A 127 7.28 8.20 -10.99
C ARG A 127 8.08 8.12 -9.70
N VAL A 128 9.13 7.30 -9.69
CA VAL A 128 10.05 7.16 -8.57
C VAL A 128 11.29 8.01 -8.82
N SER A 129 11.80 8.71 -7.81
CA SER A 129 13.03 9.49 -7.96
C SER A 129 14.21 8.62 -8.43
N GLY A 130 15.10 9.21 -9.22
CA GLY A 130 16.25 8.52 -9.83
C GLY A 130 17.36 8.14 -8.86
N ASP A 131 17.39 8.79 -7.71
CA ASP A 131 18.32 8.60 -6.60
C ASP A 131 17.67 7.90 -5.39
N PHE A 132 16.38 7.56 -5.49
CA PHE A 132 15.65 6.97 -4.38
C PHE A 132 16.14 5.55 -4.06
N SER A 133 16.50 5.33 -2.80
CA SER A 133 16.85 4.04 -2.25
C SER A 133 16.14 3.82 -0.91
N GLY A 134 15.40 2.71 -0.79
CA GLY A 134 14.67 2.37 0.44
C GLY A 134 13.16 2.24 0.22
N THR A 135 12.37 2.70 1.19
CA THR A 135 10.90 2.52 1.22
C THR A 135 10.15 3.84 1.37
N ALA A 136 9.23 4.10 0.44
CA ALA A 136 8.37 5.28 0.42
C ALA A 136 6.93 4.87 0.73
N ALA A 137 6.30 5.53 1.70
CA ALA A 137 4.94 5.19 2.11
C ALA A 137 3.89 5.73 1.13
N VAL A 138 2.82 4.96 0.94
CA VAL A 138 1.59 5.36 0.26
C VAL A 138 0.42 5.02 1.17
N GLN A 139 -0.32 6.03 1.61
CA GLN A 139 -1.43 5.92 2.55
C GLN A 139 -2.72 6.39 1.87
N PRO A 140 -3.72 5.50 1.67
CA PRO A 140 -5.05 5.95 1.29
C PRO A 140 -5.70 6.70 2.46
N VAL A 141 -6.29 7.86 2.18
CA VAL A 141 -7.00 8.68 3.17
C VAL A 141 -8.47 8.76 2.77
N VAL A 142 -9.31 8.03 3.50
CA VAL A 142 -10.76 7.96 3.23
C VAL A 142 -11.43 9.20 3.82
N GLN A 143 -11.87 10.11 2.94
CA GLN A 143 -12.61 11.31 3.32
C GLN A 143 -14.07 10.98 3.68
N TYR A 144 -14.67 10.04 2.94
CA TYR A 144 -15.94 9.43 3.28
C TYR A 144 -16.12 8.10 2.54
N MET A 145 -16.92 7.21 3.12
CA MET A 145 -17.46 6.02 2.45
C MET A 145 -18.86 5.73 2.97
N ARG A 146 -19.82 5.47 2.07
CA ARG A 146 -21.26 5.41 2.40
C ARG A 146 -22.01 4.40 1.53
N SER A 147 -23.15 3.92 2.04
CA SER A 147 -24.11 3.09 1.29
C SER A 147 -25.49 3.73 1.26
N ASN A 148 -26.06 3.93 0.06
CA ASN A 148 -27.36 4.58 -0.13
C ASN A 148 -28.56 3.61 -0.15
N LYS A 149 -28.35 2.29 -0.06
CA LYS A 149 -29.43 1.29 -0.25
C LYS A 149 -30.26 0.95 0.99
N ARG A 150 -29.94 1.50 2.17
CA ARG A 150 -30.79 1.30 3.36
C ARG A 150 -31.94 2.30 3.36
N LEU A 151 -33.13 1.82 2.98
CA LEU A 151 -34.40 2.58 2.84
C LEU A 151 -34.83 3.43 4.06
N LEU A 152 -34.17 3.29 5.22
CA LEU A 152 -34.43 4.08 6.44
C LEU A 152 -33.17 4.70 7.07
N SER A 153 -31.99 4.53 6.46
CA SER A 153 -30.76 5.20 6.85
C SER A 153 -30.13 5.81 5.60
N VAL A 154 -30.48 7.07 5.35
CA VAL A 154 -30.23 7.76 4.09
C VAL A 154 -28.74 7.90 3.76
N PHE A 155 -27.83 7.72 4.73
CA PHE A 155 -26.37 7.67 4.50
C PHE A 155 -25.66 6.95 5.65
N ASP A 156 -25.76 5.62 5.75
CA ASP A 156 -24.93 4.89 6.71
C ASP A 156 -23.46 5.08 6.32
N ALA A 157 -22.72 5.83 7.14
CA ALA A 157 -21.28 5.93 7.02
C ALA A 157 -20.69 4.54 7.26
N ILE A 158 -19.86 4.07 6.33
CA ILE A 158 -19.10 2.84 6.50
C ILE A 158 -17.86 3.25 7.29
N PRO A 159 -17.68 2.77 8.54
CA PRO A 159 -16.42 2.98 9.25
C PRO A 159 -15.33 2.22 8.50
N VAL A 160 -14.26 2.93 8.15
CA VAL A 160 -13.15 2.36 7.39
C VAL A 160 -11.86 2.55 8.17
N THR A 161 -11.10 1.47 8.31
CA THR A 161 -9.70 1.51 8.74
C THR A 161 -8.81 1.62 7.51
N THR A 162 -7.77 2.44 7.57
CA THR A 162 -6.84 2.60 6.44
C THR A 162 -5.48 2.00 6.77
N VAL A 163 -4.86 1.35 5.78
CA VAL A 163 -3.55 0.71 5.91
C VAL A 163 -2.60 1.23 4.83
N SER A 164 -1.41 1.66 5.24
CA SER A 164 -0.37 2.11 4.30
C SER A 164 0.27 0.91 3.60
N GLY A 165 0.63 1.10 2.34
CA GLY A 165 1.56 0.26 1.59
C GLY A 165 2.87 1.00 1.34
N THR A 166 3.85 0.31 0.79
CA THR A 166 5.15 0.91 0.44
C THR A 166 5.51 0.73 -1.02
N VAL A 167 6.15 1.74 -1.60
CA VAL A 167 6.97 1.58 -2.81
C VAL A 167 8.40 1.38 -2.35
N SER A 168 8.96 0.21 -2.64
CA SER A 168 10.32 -0.14 -2.24
C SER A 168 11.25 -0.20 -3.45
N THR A 169 12.38 0.49 -3.39
CA THR A 169 13.48 0.30 -4.34
C THR A 169 14.58 -0.55 -3.72
N VAL A 170 15.52 -0.96 -4.56
CA VAL A 170 16.75 -1.60 -4.11
C VAL A 170 17.48 -0.68 -3.12
N LEU A 171 17.88 -1.25 -1.97
CA LEU A 171 18.67 -0.55 -0.97
C LEU A 171 20.15 -0.55 -1.40
N VAL A 172 20.62 0.61 -1.86
CA VAL A 172 21.97 0.84 -2.36
C VAL A 172 22.92 0.91 -1.17
N GLY A 173 24.02 0.17 -1.25
CA GLY A 173 25.02 0.05 -0.20
C GLY A 173 24.76 -1.03 0.84
N ASP A 174 23.61 -1.71 0.83
CA ASP A 174 23.29 -2.85 1.71
C ASP A 174 23.92 -4.12 1.15
N TYR A 175 25.24 -4.27 1.33
CA TYR A 175 26.03 -5.37 0.78
C TYR A 175 25.54 -6.75 1.22
N ASP A 176 25.24 -6.91 2.51
CA ASP A 176 24.85 -8.21 3.06
C ASP A 176 23.34 -8.53 2.93
N GLN A 177 22.56 -7.59 2.38
CA GLN A 177 21.12 -7.71 2.11
C GLN A 177 20.28 -7.88 3.37
N ASN A 178 20.74 -7.31 4.49
CA ASN A 178 20.03 -7.37 5.76
C ASN A 178 18.92 -6.30 5.89
N GLY A 179 18.78 -5.42 4.89
CA GLY A 179 17.81 -4.33 4.86
C GLY A 179 18.26 -3.05 5.56
N THR A 180 19.54 -2.96 5.98
CA THR A 180 20.12 -1.79 6.61
C THR A 180 21.53 -1.53 6.08
N VAL A 181 21.83 -0.26 5.76
CA VAL A 181 23.19 0.14 5.35
C VAL A 181 23.96 0.55 6.60
N ASN A 182 24.95 -0.23 6.99
CA ASN A 182 25.74 -0.03 8.20
C ASN A 182 27.21 -0.41 8.02
N ALA A 183 27.99 -0.38 9.11
CA ALA A 183 29.43 -0.64 9.07
C ALA A 183 29.78 -2.08 8.62
N LEU A 184 28.87 -3.04 8.78
CA LEU A 184 29.04 -4.40 8.30
C LEU A 184 29.08 -4.46 6.77
N ASP A 185 28.30 -3.63 6.08
CA ASP A 185 28.31 -3.56 4.62
C ASP A 185 29.63 -3.03 4.09
N VAL A 186 30.14 -1.96 4.70
CA VAL A 186 31.45 -1.39 4.38
C VAL A 186 32.54 -2.45 4.53
N MET A 187 32.54 -3.20 5.63
CA MET A 187 33.55 -4.23 5.90
C MET A 187 33.39 -5.46 5.02
N GLY A 188 32.16 -5.84 4.71
CA GLY A 188 31.84 -6.96 3.81
C GLY A 188 32.34 -6.67 2.40
N LEU A 189 31.95 -5.52 1.85
CA LEU A 189 32.36 -5.09 0.51
C LEU A 189 33.89 -4.91 0.42
N TYR A 190 34.50 -4.30 1.45
CA TYR A 190 35.96 -4.18 1.53
C TYR A 190 36.69 -5.52 1.42
N ARG A 191 36.20 -6.55 2.12
CA ARG A 191 36.79 -7.89 2.04
C ARG A 191 36.61 -8.50 0.65
N ALA A 192 35.41 -8.40 0.08
CA ALA A 192 35.11 -8.95 -1.23
C ALA A 192 35.98 -8.34 -2.34
N VAL A 193 36.12 -7.01 -2.35
CA VAL A 193 36.96 -6.28 -3.31
C VAL A 193 38.43 -6.71 -3.19
N ILE A 194 38.97 -6.83 -1.97
CA ILE A 194 40.38 -7.24 -1.78
C ILE A 194 40.61 -8.72 -2.10
N SER A 195 39.61 -9.58 -1.88
CA SER A 195 39.70 -10.99 -2.28
C SER A 195 39.57 -11.20 -3.79
N GLY A 196 39.28 -10.16 -4.57
CA GLY A 196 39.04 -10.27 -6.01
C GLY A 196 37.77 -11.04 -6.32
N THR A 197 36.70 -10.80 -5.53
CA THR A 197 35.37 -11.37 -5.82
C THR A 197 34.87 -10.85 -7.16
N ASP A 198 34.37 -11.75 -8.00
CA ASP A 198 33.66 -11.38 -9.22
C ASP A 198 32.23 -10.97 -8.89
N PHE A 199 31.86 -9.72 -9.23
CA PHE A 199 30.52 -9.18 -9.05
C PHE A 199 29.68 -9.33 -10.32
N SER A 200 28.38 -9.57 -10.14
CA SER A 200 27.40 -9.67 -11.22
C SER A 200 26.88 -8.30 -11.67
N GLU A 201 26.14 -8.25 -12.78
CA GLU A 201 25.45 -7.02 -13.19
C GLU A 201 24.37 -6.59 -12.19
N GLU A 202 23.72 -7.55 -11.52
CA GLU A 202 22.73 -7.26 -10.46
C GLU A 202 23.38 -6.63 -9.22
N ASP A 203 24.65 -6.95 -8.96
CA ASP A 203 25.41 -6.32 -7.88
C ASP A 203 25.67 -4.83 -8.17
N LEU A 204 25.75 -4.40 -9.43
CA LEU A 204 25.98 -3.00 -9.79
C LEU A 204 24.82 -2.12 -9.30
N ASP A 205 23.57 -2.55 -9.49
CA ASP A 205 22.38 -1.80 -9.04
C ASP A 205 22.36 -1.53 -7.53
N ARG A 206 23.12 -2.33 -6.75
CA ARG A 206 23.18 -2.28 -5.29
C ARG A 206 24.48 -1.69 -4.76
N LEU A 207 25.60 -2.00 -5.40
CA LEU A 207 26.94 -1.79 -4.84
C LEU A 207 27.77 -0.78 -5.63
N ASP A 208 27.37 -0.41 -6.85
CA ASP A 208 27.94 0.73 -7.59
C ASP A 208 27.29 2.03 -7.09
N VAL A 209 27.66 2.42 -5.87
CA VAL A 209 27.04 3.54 -5.15
C VAL A 209 27.44 4.87 -5.77
N ASN A 210 28.64 4.97 -6.34
CA ASN A 210 29.11 6.18 -7.02
C ASN A 210 28.69 6.25 -8.49
N ARG A 211 28.08 5.18 -9.04
CA ARG A 211 27.60 5.05 -10.43
C ARG A 211 28.71 5.20 -11.47
N ASP A 212 29.90 4.69 -11.18
CA ASP A 212 31.04 4.70 -12.10
C ASP A 212 31.13 3.44 -13.00
N GLY A 213 30.25 2.47 -12.77
CA GLY A 213 30.16 1.21 -13.51
C GLY A 213 31.10 0.12 -12.98
N MET A 214 31.80 0.33 -11.87
CA MET A 214 32.76 -0.62 -11.31
C MET A 214 32.66 -0.70 -9.79
N ILE A 215 32.33 -1.88 -9.26
CA ILE A 215 32.35 -2.10 -7.79
C ILE A 215 33.79 -2.13 -7.28
N ASN A 216 34.20 -1.08 -6.58
CA ASN A 216 35.58 -0.91 -6.14
C ASN A 216 35.73 -0.11 -4.81
N ALA A 217 36.96 0.33 -4.51
CA ALA A 217 37.27 1.09 -3.31
C ALA A 217 36.48 2.41 -3.19
N LEU A 218 36.07 3.01 -4.31
CA LEU A 218 35.26 4.22 -4.33
C LEU A 218 33.85 3.98 -3.81
N ASP A 219 33.24 2.84 -4.09
CA ASP A 219 31.93 2.47 -3.54
C ASP A 219 31.98 2.21 -2.05
N ILE A 220 33.04 1.56 -1.58
CA ILE A 220 33.28 1.36 -0.14
C ILE A 220 33.33 2.72 0.58
N MET A 221 33.99 3.71 -0.02
CA MET A 221 34.03 5.07 0.54
C MET A 221 32.69 5.79 0.45
N ALA A 222 31.90 5.55 -0.60
CA ALA A 222 30.56 6.09 -0.74
C ALA A 222 29.60 5.51 0.32
N ILE A 223 29.61 4.19 0.54
CA ILE A 223 28.85 3.53 1.62
C ILE A 223 29.32 4.04 2.98
N TYR A 224 30.63 4.18 3.20
CA TYR A 224 31.15 4.76 4.44
C TYR A 224 30.65 6.20 4.65
N GLY A 225 30.55 7.01 3.59
CA GLY A 225 29.95 8.34 3.62
C GLY A 225 28.49 8.32 4.08
N ILE A 226 27.68 7.39 3.57
CA ILE A 226 26.28 7.19 4.00
C ILE A 226 26.22 6.83 5.49
N VAL A 227 27.04 5.87 5.92
CA VAL A 227 27.05 5.38 7.32
C VAL A 227 27.55 6.44 8.30
N SER A 228 28.56 7.21 7.93
CA SER A 228 29.16 8.24 8.79
C SER A 228 28.38 9.56 8.82
N GLY A 229 27.70 9.91 7.73
CA GLY A 229 26.80 11.08 7.65
C GLY A 229 25.46 10.89 8.35
N GLY A 230 25.05 9.65 8.64
CA GLY A 230 23.83 9.33 9.38
C GLY A 230 23.96 9.33 10.91
N GLN A 231 25.10 9.75 11.46
CA GLN A 231 25.37 9.77 12.91
C GLN A 231 25.22 11.15 13.59
N GLU A 232 24.58 12.13 12.93
CA GLU A 232 24.25 13.44 13.54
C GLU A 232 22.88 13.46 14.24
#